data_AF-A0A5N6ASH8-F1
#
_entry.id   AF-A0A5N6ASH8-F1
#
_cell.length_a   1.000
_cell.length_b   1.000
_cell.length_c   1.000
_cell.angle_alpha   90.00
_cell.angle_beta   90.00
_cell.angle_gamma   90.00
#
_symmetry.space_group_name_H-M   'P 1'
#
loop_
_entity.id
_entity.type
_entity.pdbx_description
1 polymer ?
#
loop_
_entity_poly.entity_id
_entity_poly.type
_entity_poly.pdbx_seq_one_letter_code
_entity_poly.pdbx_strand_id
1 'polypeptide(L)'
;MPHCVVTVAEELLDGTTEERLVAGLTDAVLAVYGEWARPLVVIEFHGVPTARFAVGGELGKAPAPAVHFSSRAGLFTQVPDAAERLAAGFTDALAAVFGEELRKDIGVTLIGTADDRSAVGGVLFANA
;
A
#
# COMPACT_ATOMS: atom_id res chain seq x y z
N MET A 1 0.19 -6.22 11.61
CA MET A 1 0.65 -6.78 10.33
C MET A 1 0.58 -5.69 9.29
N PRO A 2 1.63 -5.47 8.50
CA PRO A 2 1.61 -4.61 7.32
C PRO A 2 0.50 -5.04 6.34
N HIS A 3 -0.54 -4.23 6.18
CA HIS A 3 -1.65 -4.52 5.27
C HIS A 3 -1.78 -3.39 4.25
N CYS A 4 -1.58 -3.74 2.99
CA CYS A 4 -1.63 -2.85 1.85
C CYS A 4 -2.92 -3.09 1.06
N VAL A 5 -3.71 -2.05 0.86
CA VAL A 5 -4.86 -2.05 -0.05
C VAL A 5 -4.50 -1.16 -1.22
N VAL A 6 -4.57 -1.70 -2.43
CA VAL A 6 -4.33 -0.97 -3.68
C VAL A 6 -5.67 -0.70 -4.35
N THR A 7 -6.09 0.56 -4.44
CA THR A 7 -7.27 0.95 -5.22
C THR A 7 -6.85 1.34 -6.63
N VAL A 8 -7.45 0.69 -7.62
CA VAL A 8 -7.06 0.84 -9.02
C VAL A 8 -8.25 0.58 -9.95
N ALA A 9 -8.19 1.08 -11.18
CA ALA A 9 -9.12 0.69 -12.23
C ALA A 9 -9.06 -0.83 -12.45
N GLU A 10 -10.22 -1.49 -12.38
CA GLU A 10 -10.32 -2.95 -12.53
C GLU A 10 -9.78 -3.40 -13.89
N GLU A 11 -9.95 -2.58 -14.93
CA GLU A 11 -9.47 -2.88 -16.29
C GLU A 11 -7.94 -2.93 -16.41
N LEU A 12 -7.21 -2.46 -15.40
CA LEU A 12 -5.75 -2.55 -15.31
C LEU A 12 -5.28 -3.82 -14.58
N LEU A 13 -6.19 -4.61 -14.02
CA LEU A 13 -5.88 -5.86 -13.32
C LEU A 13 -6.01 -7.03 -14.31
N ASP A 14 -4.87 -7.46 -14.86
CA ASP A 14 -4.78 -8.47 -15.93
C ASP A 14 -4.06 -9.76 -15.48
N GLY A 15 -3.85 -9.93 -14.18
CA GLY A 15 -3.06 -10.98 -13.55
C GLY A 15 -1.56 -10.67 -13.50
N THR A 16 -0.99 -10.12 -14.59
CA THR A 16 0.44 -9.78 -14.65
C THR A 16 0.75 -8.52 -13.86
N THR A 17 -0.15 -7.53 -13.93
CA THR A 17 -0.07 -6.28 -13.16
C THR A 17 -0.05 -6.56 -11.67
N GLU A 18 -0.94 -7.44 -11.21
CA GLU A 18 -1.04 -7.88 -9.81
C GLU A 18 0.26 -8.53 -9.35
N GLU A 19 0.81 -9.47 -10.12
CA GLU A 19 2.08 -10.13 -9.79
C GLU A 19 3.23 -9.13 -9.64
N ARG A 20 3.33 -8.17 -10.57
CA ARG A 20 4.37 -7.12 -10.52
C ARG A 20 4.19 -6.20 -9.33
N LEU A 21 2.96 -5.79 -9.03
CA LEU A 21 2.66 -4.96 -7.86
C LEU A 21 2.91 -5.71 -6.56
N VAL A 22 2.53 -6.98 -6.45
CA VAL A 22 2.80 -7.81 -5.27
C VAL A 22 4.29 -7.86 -4.97
N ALA A 23 5.12 -8.09 -6.00
CA ALA A 23 6.57 -8.09 -5.85
C ALA A 23 7.09 -6.72 -5.40
N GLY A 24 6.78 -5.65 -6.14
CA GLY A 24 7.30 -4.31 -5.87
C GLY A 24 6.85 -3.73 -4.52
N LEU A 25 5.57 -3.88 -4.17
CA LEU A 25 5.03 -3.41 -2.89
C LEU A 25 5.61 -4.20 -1.71
N THR A 26 5.79 -5.52 -1.87
CA THR A 26 6.46 -6.33 -0.84
C THR A 26 7.89 -5.85 -0.66
N ASP A 27 8.65 -5.72 -1.75
CA ASP A 27 10.05 -5.28 -1.69
C ASP A 27 10.21 -3.88 -1.08
N ALA A 28 9.26 -2.97 -1.31
CA ALA A 28 9.24 -1.67 -0.66
C ALA A 28 9.13 -1.78 0.88
N VAL A 29 8.30 -2.70 1.40
CA VAL A 29 8.21 -2.96 2.85
C VAL A 29 9.53 -3.56 3.37
N LEU A 30 10.11 -4.51 2.63
CA LEU A 30 11.34 -5.19 3.03
C LEU A 30 12.56 -4.28 2.96
N ALA A 31 12.59 -3.32 2.06
CA ALA A 31 13.64 -2.31 2.01
C ALA A 31 13.68 -1.45 3.28
N VAL A 32 12.54 -1.30 3.98
CA VAL A 32 12.44 -0.54 5.23
C VAL A 32 12.68 -1.43 6.44
N TYR A 33 11.99 -2.57 6.53
CA TYR A 33 11.99 -3.38 7.74
C TYR A 33 12.90 -4.60 7.66
N GLY A 34 13.28 -5.06 6.47
CA GLY A 34 14.06 -6.26 6.25
C GLY A 34 13.21 -7.53 6.09
N GLU A 35 13.90 -8.64 5.82
CA GLU A 35 13.29 -9.90 5.35
C GLU A 35 12.31 -10.55 6.35
N TRP A 36 12.47 -10.28 7.65
CA TRP A 36 11.56 -10.79 8.68
C TRP A 36 10.11 -10.34 8.48
N ALA A 37 9.89 -9.21 7.80
CA ALA A 37 8.57 -8.67 7.56
C ALA A 37 7.83 -9.38 6.42
N ARG A 38 8.51 -10.11 5.53
CA ARG A 38 7.91 -10.76 4.35
C ARG A 38 6.66 -11.60 4.66
N PRO A 39 6.67 -12.54 5.61
CA PRO A 39 5.48 -13.35 5.91
C PRO A 39 4.32 -12.54 6.51
N LEU A 40 4.54 -11.27 6.87
CA LEU A 40 3.53 -10.40 7.48
C LEU A 40 2.92 -9.42 6.48
N VAL A 41 3.50 -9.26 5.28
CA VAL A 41 2.99 -8.35 4.26
C VAL A 41 1.75 -8.97 3.61
N VAL A 42 0.63 -8.29 3.77
CA VAL A 42 -0.63 -8.62 3.11
C VAL A 42 -0.94 -7.55 2.08
N ILE A 43 -1.31 -7.97 0.87
CA ILE A 43 -1.67 -7.08 -0.23
C ILE A 43 -3.06 -7.49 -0.75
N GLU A 44 -3.94 -6.52 -0.86
CA GLU A 44 -5.29 -6.67 -1.38
C GLU A 44 -5.51 -5.67 -2.53
N PHE A 45 -6.09 -6.13 -3.64
CA PHE A 45 -6.43 -5.27 -4.78
C PHE A 45 -7.93 -4.95 -4.77
N HIS A 46 -8.25 -3.67 -4.68
CA HIS A 46 -9.60 -3.14 -4.84
C HIS A 46 -9.72 -2.58 -6.26
N GLY A 47 -10.00 -3.48 -7.19
CA GLY A 47 -10.38 -3.13 -8.55
C GLY A 47 -11.76 -2.47 -8.56
N VAL A 48 -11.85 -1.28 -9.14
CA VAL A 48 -13.11 -0.57 -9.34
C VAL A 48 -13.28 -0.34 -10.84
N PRO A 49 -14.40 -0.74 -11.47
CA PRO A 49 -14.63 -0.45 -12.88
C PRO A 49 -14.48 1.04 -13.15
N THR A 50 -13.81 1.42 -14.23
CA THR A 50 -13.54 2.84 -14.57
C THR A 50 -14.82 3.68 -14.62
N ALA A 51 -15.93 3.08 -15.07
CA ALA A 51 -17.26 3.72 -15.10
C ALA A 51 -17.78 4.15 -13.72
N ARG A 52 -17.22 3.63 -12.62
CA ARG A 52 -17.62 3.92 -11.23
C ARG A 52 -16.69 4.89 -10.52
N PHE A 53 -15.60 5.30 -11.14
CA PHE A 53 -14.80 6.41 -10.64
C PHE A 53 -15.39 7.75 -11.07
N ALA A 54 -15.23 8.75 -10.19
CA ALA A 54 -15.43 10.14 -10.52
C ALA A 54 -14.19 10.96 -10.13
N VAL A 55 -13.71 11.79 -11.05
CA VAL A 55 -12.59 12.71 -10.82
C VAL A 55 -13.01 14.10 -11.24
N GLY A 56 -12.83 15.09 -10.36
CA GLY A 56 -13.24 16.47 -10.64
C GLY A 56 -14.75 16.67 -10.82
N GLY A 57 -15.57 15.73 -10.33
CA GLY A 57 -17.03 15.77 -10.47
C GLY A 57 -17.58 15.04 -11.71
N GLU A 58 -16.73 14.38 -12.51
CA GLU A 58 -17.12 13.67 -13.72
C GLU A 58 -16.91 12.16 -13.57
N LEU A 59 -17.95 11.36 -13.85
CA LEU A 59 -17.89 9.90 -13.88
C LEU A 59 -17.14 9.36 -15.09
N GLY A 60 -16.66 8.12 -14.99
CA GLY A 60 -16.04 7.40 -16.12
C GLY A 60 -14.56 7.73 -16.34
N LYS A 61 -13.93 8.37 -15.37
CA LYS A 61 -12.49 8.66 -15.36
C LYS A 61 -11.87 8.11 -14.08
N ALA A 62 -10.95 7.16 -14.23
CA ALA A 62 -10.18 6.64 -13.11
C ALA A 62 -9.07 7.64 -12.69
N PRO A 63 -8.81 7.82 -11.39
CA PRO A 63 -7.61 8.49 -10.92
C PRO A 63 -6.38 7.60 -11.13
N ALA A 64 -5.19 8.11 -10.82
CA ALA A 64 -4.01 7.26 -10.67
C ALA A 64 -4.24 6.27 -9.50
N PRO A 65 -3.58 5.10 -9.52
CA PRO A 65 -3.74 4.11 -8.47
C PRO A 65 -3.27 4.64 -7.11
N ALA A 66 -3.88 4.15 -6.04
CA ALA A 66 -3.59 4.60 -4.68
C ALA A 66 -3.31 3.42 -3.74
N VAL A 67 -2.41 3.63 -2.78
CA VAL A 67 -2.03 2.65 -1.76
C VAL A 67 -2.48 3.14 -0.38
N HIS A 68 -3.24 2.31 0.31
CA HIS A 68 -3.47 2.43 1.76
C HIS A 68 -2.67 1.38 2.48
N PHE A 69 -1.66 1.80 3.23
CA PHE A 69 -0.84 0.91 4.04
C PHE A 69 -1.17 1.11 5.52
N SER A 70 -1.67 0.07 6.16
CA SER A 70 -2.02 0.06 7.56
C SER A 70 -1.12 -0.90 8.35
N SER A 71 -0.73 -0.50 9.55
CA SER A 71 0.00 -1.35 10.49
C SER A 71 -0.24 -0.85 11.92
N ARG A 72 0.36 -1.54 12.90
CA ARG A 72 0.47 -0.97 14.24
C ARG A 72 1.36 0.28 14.20
N ALA A 73 1.03 1.29 15.00
CA ALA A 73 1.73 2.57 15.02
C ALA A 73 3.20 2.39 15.40
N GLY A 74 3.50 1.51 16.36
CA GLY A 74 4.87 1.28 16.81
C GLY A 74 5.80 0.70 15.74
N LEU A 75 5.28 0.14 14.63
CA LEU A 75 6.13 -0.33 13.53
C LEU A 75 6.79 0.85 12.79
N PHE A 76 6.05 1.95 12.57
CA PHE A 76 6.56 3.13 11.87
C PHE A 76 7.69 3.84 12.63
N THR A 77 7.85 3.56 13.93
CA THR A 77 8.89 4.18 14.76
C THR A 77 10.09 3.26 14.99
N GLN A 78 10.08 2.02 14.50
CA GLN A 78 11.20 1.09 14.69
C GLN A 78 12.42 1.42 13.82
N VAL A 79 12.21 2.11 12.71
CA VAL A 79 13.25 2.48 11.75
C VAL A 79 13.17 3.98 11.49
N PRO A 80 14.30 4.71 11.44
CA PRO A 80 14.31 6.11 11.04
C PRO A 80 13.63 6.31 9.69
N ASP A 81 12.80 7.35 9.62
CA ASP A 81 12.14 7.79 8.39
C ASP A 81 11.31 6.70 7.69
N ALA A 82 10.83 5.71 8.45
CA ALA A 82 10.10 4.56 7.88
C ALA A 82 8.91 5.01 7.04
N ALA A 83 8.15 6.00 7.50
CA ALA A 83 7.02 6.55 6.76
C ALA A 83 7.42 7.16 5.41
N GLU A 84 8.47 7.99 5.38
CA GLU A 84 8.97 8.60 4.14
C GLU A 84 9.47 7.54 3.17
N ARG A 85 10.25 6.58 3.66
CA ARG A 85 10.81 5.49 2.86
C ARG A 85 9.73 4.57 2.29
N LEU A 86 8.70 4.24 3.08
CA LEU A 86 7.54 3.49 2.61
C LEU A 86 6.77 4.27 1.53
N ALA A 87 6.51 5.55 1.76
CA ALA A 87 5.80 6.38 0.80
C ALA A 87 6.54 6.45 -0.55
N ALA A 88 7.86 6.65 -0.52
CA ALA A 88 8.70 6.63 -1.71
C ALA A 88 8.67 5.25 -2.40
N GLY A 89 8.92 4.17 -1.65
CA GLY A 89 8.98 2.82 -2.20
C GLY A 89 7.65 2.35 -2.81
N PHE A 90 6.51 2.66 -2.19
CA PHE A 90 5.21 2.35 -2.77
C PHE A 90 4.93 3.16 -4.04
N THR A 91 5.29 4.45 -4.03
CA THR A 91 5.17 5.30 -5.23
C THR A 91 6.02 4.74 -6.38
N ASP A 92 7.27 4.35 -6.11
CA ASP A 92 8.17 3.74 -7.10
C ASP A 92 7.60 2.43 -7.64
N ALA A 93 7.06 1.57 -6.78
CA ALA A 93 6.46 0.30 -7.19
C ALA A 93 5.28 0.51 -8.15
N LEU A 94 4.40 1.47 -7.87
CA LEU A 94 3.27 1.79 -8.74
C LEU A 94 3.73 2.43 -10.05
N ALA A 95 4.66 3.41 -10.00
CA ALA A 95 5.18 4.07 -11.19
C ALA A 95 5.90 3.10 -12.13
N ALA A 96 6.64 2.12 -11.59
CA ALA A 96 7.31 1.09 -12.38
C ALA A 96 6.33 0.18 -13.15
N VAL A 97 5.11 0.00 -12.63
CA VAL A 97 4.07 -0.82 -13.27
C VAL A 97 3.23 0.00 -14.25
N PHE A 98 2.78 1.17 -13.83
CA PHE A 98 1.77 1.97 -14.56
C PHE A 98 2.34 3.16 -15.34
N GLY A 99 3.64 3.45 -15.22
CA GLY A 99 4.30 4.55 -15.90
C GLY A 99 4.71 5.70 -14.97
N GLU A 100 5.86 6.30 -15.26
CA GLU A 100 6.44 7.42 -14.49
C GLU A 100 5.61 8.70 -14.59
N GLU A 101 4.82 8.86 -15.65
CA GLU A 101 3.90 9.98 -15.84
C GLU A 101 2.82 10.07 -14.75
N LEU A 102 2.48 8.95 -14.11
CA LEU A 102 1.48 8.89 -13.04
C LEU A 102 2.07 9.16 -11.65
N ARG A 103 3.40 9.22 -11.51
CA ARG A 103 4.10 9.39 -10.21
C ARG A 103 3.53 10.52 -9.35
N LYS A 104 3.28 11.68 -9.97
CA LYS A 104 2.80 12.88 -9.28
C LYS A 104 1.36 12.76 -8.75
N ASP A 105 0.59 11.81 -9.29
CA ASP A 105 -0.82 11.62 -9.00
C ASP A 105 -1.06 10.36 -8.14
N ILE A 106 -0.05 9.51 -7.94
CA ILE A 106 -0.13 8.33 -7.07
C ILE A 106 -0.32 8.76 -5.61
N GLY A 107 -1.42 8.28 -5.01
CA GLY A 107 -1.71 8.51 -3.60
C GLY A 107 -1.13 7.43 -2.71
N VAL A 108 -0.48 7.80 -1.61
CA VAL A 108 -0.08 6.88 -0.55
C VAL A 108 -0.58 7.39 0.79
N THR A 109 -1.36 6.57 1.49
CA THR A 109 -1.84 6.85 2.85
C THR A 109 -1.25 5.82 3.80
N LEU A 110 -0.57 6.28 4.86
CA LEU A 110 -0.01 5.44 5.90
C LEU A 110 -0.85 5.57 7.18
N ILE A 111 -1.33 4.45 7.71
CA ILE A 111 -2.25 4.40 8.86
C ILE A 111 -1.62 3.60 9.98
N GLY A 112 -1.32 4.26 11.10
CA GLY A 112 -0.85 3.63 12.33
C GLY A 112 -1.97 3.42 13.33
N THR A 113 -2.33 2.16 13.59
CA THR A 113 -3.22 1.80 14.69
C THR A 113 -2.42 1.71 15.98
N ALA A 114 -2.77 2.50 16.99
CA ALA A 114 -2.07 2.47 18.28
C ALA A 114 -1.96 1.05 18.86
N ASP A 115 -0.85 0.76 19.54
CA ASP A 115 -0.51 -0.58 20.02
C ASP A 115 -1.50 -1.09 21.10
N ASP A 116 -2.26 -0.19 21.74
CA ASP A 116 -3.36 -0.49 22.66
C ASP A 116 -4.67 -0.91 21.97
N ARG A 117 -4.72 -0.83 20.63
CA ARG A 117 -5.87 -1.15 19.77
C ARG A 117 -5.50 -2.02 18.58
N SER A 118 -4.29 -2.57 18.57
CA SER A 118 -3.81 -3.50 17.56
C SER A 118 -3.36 -4.79 18.23
N ALA A 119 -3.74 -5.94 17.68
CA ALA A 119 -3.48 -7.25 18.25
C ALA A 119 -3.11 -8.28 17.19
N VAL A 120 -2.41 -9.34 17.60
CA VAL A 120 -2.22 -10.58 16.84
C VAL A 120 -2.49 -11.76 17.76
N GLY A 121 -3.19 -12.78 17.27
CA GLY A 121 -3.49 -13.98 18.06
C GLY A 121 -4.29 -13.71 19.34
N GLY A 122 -5.06 -12.62 19.39
CA GLY A 122 -5.81 -12.21 20.57
C GLY A 122 -5.03 -11.41 21.62
N VAL A 123 -3.76 -11.05 21.36
CA VAL A 123 -2.90 -10.29 22.28
C VAL A 123 -2.60 -8.91 21.71
N LEU A 124 -2.87 -7.85 22.49
CA LEU A 124 -2.55 -6.47 22.13
C LEU A 124 -1.03 -6.24 22.10
N PHE A 125 -0.56 -5.44 21.14
CA PHE A 125 0.86 -5.08 21.07
C PHE A 125 1.35 -4.26 22.27
N ALA A 126 0.46 -3.50 22.93
CA ALA A 126 0.79 -2.81 24.17
C ALA A 126 1.13 -3.78 25.35
N ASN A 127 0.76 -5.05 25.23
CA ASN A 127 1.02 -6.09 26.23
C ASN A 127 2.07 -7.11 25.76
N ALA A 128 2.65 -6.91 24.57
CA ALA A 128 3.58 -7.82 23.92
C ALA A 128 5.05 -7.51 24.23
#